data_AF-A0A0E3PY86-F1
#
_entry.id   AF-A0A0E3PY86-F1
#
_cell.length_a   1.000
_cell.length_b   1.000
_cell.length_c   1.000
_cell.angle_alpha   90.00
_cell.angle_beta   90.00
_cell.angle_gamma   90.00
#
_symmetry.space_group_name_H-M   'P 1'
#
loop_
_entity.id
_entity.type
_entity.pdbx_description
1 polymer ?
#
loop_
_entity_poly.entity_id
_entity_poly.type
_entity_poly.pdbx_seq_one_letter_code
_entity_poly.pdbx_strand_id
1 'polypeptide(L)' 'MADKNDKVSENVPGPYYCDYSCIACNLCVDTAPENFKMKDDDSTAFVYKQPENDEEKEACEEALEACPVEAIGNDG' A
#
# COMPACT_ATOMS: atom_id res chain seq x y z
N MET A 1 9.63 -5.11 -7.25
CA MET A 1 9.21 -5.66 -5.95
C MET A 1 9.60 -4.68 -4.86
N ALA A 2 8.72 -4.48 -3.89
CA ALA A 2 8.88 -3.47 -2.86
C ALA A 2 10.09 -3.75 -1.95
N ASP A 3 10.76 -2.69 -1.49
CA ASP A 3 11.87 -2.75 -0.54
C ASP A 3 11.38 -2.42 0.89
N LYS A 4 11.34 -3.43 1.75
CA LYS A 4 11.01 -3.27 3.17
C LYS A 4 11.97 -2.38 3.98
N ASN A 5 13.13 -2.02 3.43
CA ASN A 5 14.04 -1.06 4.06
C ASN A 5 13.74 0.39 3.64
N ASP A 6 12.87 0.59 2.65
CA ASP A 6 12.53 1.90 2.08
C ASP A 6 11.02 2.21 2.22
N LYS A 7 10.42 1.74 3.30
CA LYS A 7 8.98 1.93 3.56
C LYS A 7 8.64 3.40 3.76
N VAL A 8 7.49 3.81 3.21
CA VAL A 8 6.87 5.09 3.53
C VAL A 8 6.65 5.18 5.05
N SER A 9 7.05 6.29 5.66
CA SER A 9 7.04 6.45 7.12
C SER A 9 5.64 6.39 7.76
N GLU A 10 4.62 6.71 6.97
CA GLU A 10 3.22 6.76 7.37
C GLU A 10 2.55 5.38 7.41
N ASN A 11 3.20 4.33 6.88
CA ASN A 11 2.65 2.97 6.97
C ASN A 11 2.45 2.57 8.43
N VAL A 12 1.27 2.02 8.75
CA VAL A 12 1.06 1.37 10.04
C VAL A 12 1.85 0.04 10.10
N PRO A 13 2.35 -0.36 11.29
CA PRO A 13 3.08 -1.63 11.42
C PRO A 13 2.21 -2.83 11.02
N GLY A 14 2.78 -3.75 10.25
CA GLY A 14 2.11 -4.98 9.81
C GLY A 14 2.62 -5.41 8.43
N PRO A 15 2.12 -6.53 7.89
CA PRO A 15 2.68 -7.16 6.70
C PRO A 15 2.62 -6.29 5.44
N TYR A 16 1.53 -5.52 5.24
CA TYR A 16 1.36 -4.70 4.05
C TYR A 16 2.02 -3.34 4.24
N TYR A 17 2.74 -2.87 3.22
CA TYR A 17 3.36 -1.56 3.20
C TYR A 17 3.53 -1.03 1.77
N CYS A 18 3.59 0.29 1.64
CA CYS A 18 4.14 0.95 0.45
C CYS A 18 5.58 1.38 0.70
N ASP A 19 6.44 1.27 -0.31
CA ASP A 19 7.77 1.88 -0.31
C ASP A 19 7.81 3.19 -1.11
N TYR A 20 8.96 3.87 -1.13
CA TYR A 20 9.14 5.13 -1.86
C TYR A 20 9.29 4.96 -3.38
N SER A 21 9.18 3.74 -3.94
CA SER A 21 9.10 3.54 -5.39
C SER A 21 7.72 3.90 -5.98
N CYS A 22 6.73 4.15 -5.11
CA CYS A 22 5.39 4.61 -5.50
C CYS A 22 5.43 5.85 -6.42
N ILE A 23 4.62 5.81 -7.47
CA ILE A 23 4.50 6.89 -8.47
C ILE A 23 3.19 7.68 -8.36
N ALA A 24 2.49 7.60 -7.22
CA ALA A 24 1.22 8.29 -6.96
C ALA A 24 0.12 8.04 -8.02
N CYS A 25 0.03 6.81 -8.55
CA CYS A 25 -0.98 6.47 -9.56
C CYS A 25 -2.42 6.32 -9.02
N ASN A 26 -2.60 6.38 -7.69
CA ASN A 26 -3.88 6.24 -6.96
C ASN A 26 -4.59 4.88 -7.03
N LEU A 27 -4.13 3.94 -7.86
CA LEU A 27 -4.83 2.66 -8.05
C LEU A 27 -5.08 1.87 -6.75
N CYS A 28 -4.11 1.81 -5.85
CA CYS A 28 -4.28 1.10 -4.57
C CYS A 28 -5.33 1.73 -3.65
N VAL A 29 -5.51 3.05 -3.71
CA VAL A 29 -6.52 3.77 -2.92
C VAL A 29 -7.91 3.52 -3.51
N ASP A 30 -8.02 3.41 -4.83
CA ASP A 30 -9.29 3.06 -5.50
C ASP A 30 -9.66 1.58 -5.28
N THR A 31 -8.68 0.67 -5.31
CA THR A 31 -8.89 -0.78 -5.14
C THR A 31 -9.14 -1.17 -3.68
N ALA A 32 -8.36 -0.62 -2.75
CA ALA A 32 -8.42 -0.97 -1.32
C ALA A 32 -8.51 0.31 -0.44
N PRO A 33 -9.61 1.08 -0.56
CA PRO A 33 -9.77 2.36 0.14
C PRO A 33 -9.79 2.25 1.66
N GLU A 34 -10.11 1.08 2.20
CA GLU A 34 -10.13 0.81 3.64
C GLU A 34 -8.72 0.59 4.24
N ASN A 35 -7.70 0.42 3.39
CA ASN A 35 -6.33 0.07 3.80
C ASN A 35 -5.27 1.06 3.31
N PHE A 36 -5.45 1.68 2.14
CA PHE A 36 -4.48 2.59 1.53
C PHE A 36 -4.98 4.04 1.49
N LYS A 37 -4.06 4.99 1.68
CA LYS A 37 -4.30 6.43 1.52
C LYS A 37 -3.13 7.09 0.81
N MET A 38 -3.41 8.20 0.14
CA MET A 38 -2.38 9.14 -0.30
C MET A 38 -1.93 10.00 0.87
N LYS A 39 -0.65 10.39 0.88
CA LYS A 39 -0.16 11.47 1.76
C LYS A 39 -0.89 12.77 1.43
N ASP A 40 -0.90 13.70 2.39
CA ASP A 40 -1.57 15.01 2.25
C ASP A 40 -1.05 15.85 1.07
N ASP A 41 0.17 15.57 0.58
CA ASP A 41 0.79 16.21 -0.57
C ASP A 41 0.66 15.42 -1.89
N ASP A 42 -0.12 14.34 -1.89
CA ASP A 42 -0.32 13.40 -3.01
C ASP A 42 0.99 12.81 -3.58
N SER A 43 2.10 12.85 -2.83
CA SER A 43 3.40 12.41 -3.34
C SER A 43 3.58 10.89 -3.38
N THR A 44 2.94 10.16 -2.46
CA THR A 44 3.03 8.70 -2.35
C THR A 44 1.81 8.15 -1.60
N ALA A 45 1.53 6.87 -1.82
CA ALA A 45 0.54 6.11 -1.06
C ALA A 45 1.18 5.45 0.17
N PHE A 46 0.37 5.11 1.16
CA PHE A 46 0.78 4.36 2.34
C PHE A 46 -0.38 3.50 2.87
N VAL A 47 -0.05 2.44 3.59
CA VAL A 47 -1.01 1.60 4.31
C VAL A 47 -1.36 2.28 5.62
N TYR A 48 -2.56 2.85 5.72
CA TYR A 48 -3.03 3.50 6.95
C TYR A 48 -3.75 2.53 7.91
N LYS A 49 -4.16 1.36 7.41
CA LYS A 49 -4.81 0.30 8.17
C LYS A 49 -4.44 -1.06 7.57
N GLN A 50 -3.98 -2.00 8.40
CA GLN A 50 -3.77 -3.40 8.00
C GLN A 50 -5.11 -4.11 7.85
N PRO A 51 -5.24 -5.09 6.93
CA PRO A 51 -6.50 -5.81 6.74
C PRO A 51 -6.90 -6.57 8.01
N GLU A 52 -8.15 -6.40 8.43
CA GLU A 52 -8.71 -7.04 9.64
C GLU A 52 -9.66 -8.21 9.32
N ASN A 53 -10.01 -8.39 8.05
CA ASN A 53 -10.91 -9.43 7.56
C ASN A 53 -10.50 -9.94 6.17
N ASP A 54 -11.15 -10.99 5.68
CA ASP A 54 -10.82 -11.61 4.40
C ASP A 54 -11.11 -10.70 3.20
N GLU A 55 -12.14 -9.84 3.28
CA GLU A 55 -12.50 -8.89 2.21
C GLU A 55 -11.42 -7.81 2.04
N GLU A 56 -10.97 -7.20 3.14
CA GLU A 56 -9.87 -6.23 3.15
C GLU A 56 -8.56 -6.88 2.68
N LYS A 57 -8.33 -8.14 3.06
CA LYS A 57 -7.13 -8.87 2.64
C LYS A 57 -7.14 -9.12 1.13
N GLU A 58 -8.27 -9.55 0.57
CA GLU A 58 -8.42 -9.75 -0.88
C GLU A 58 -8.19 -8.44 -1.63
N ALA A 59 -8.76 -7.33 -1.15
CA ALA A 59 -8.53 -6.01 -1.73
C ALA A 59 -7.06 -5.57 -1.66
N CYS A 60 -6.37 -5.84 -0.54
CA CYS A 60 -4.93 -5.54 -0.41
C CYS A 60 -4.07 -6.37 -1.38
N GLU A 61 -4.40 -7.65 -1.57
CA GLU A 61 -3.72 -8.49 -2.55
C GLU A 61 -3.99 -8.02 -3.99
N GLU A 62 -5.22 -7.63 -4.32
CA GLU A 62 -5.54 -7.05 -5.63
C GLU A 62 -4.76 -5.75 -5.87
N ALA A 63 -4.68 -4.86 -4.87
CA ALA A 63 -3.90 -3.63 -4.96
C ALA A 63 -2.41 -3.91 -5.14
N LEU A 64 -1.87 -4.93 -4.46
CA LEU A 64 -0.49 -5.39 -4.58
C LEU A 64 -0.20 -5.88 -6.00
N GLU A 65 -1.05 -6.76 -6.55
CA GLU A 65 -0.89 -7.30 -7.91
C GLU A 65 -1.09 -6.23 -9.00
N ALA A 66 -1.98 -5.26 -8.75
CA ALA A 66 -2.30 -4.20 -9.70
C ALA A 66 -1.25 -3.08 -9.73
N CYS A 67 -0.35 -3.00 -8.73
CA CYS A 67 0.62 -1.91 -8.61
C CYS A 67 1.58 -1.89 -9.82
N PRO A 68 1.55 -0.84 -10.68
CA PRO A 68 2.30 -0.83 -11.94
C PRO A 68 3.83 -0.78 -11.76
N VAL A 69 4.29 -0.43 -10.56
CA VAL A 69 5.70 -0.31 -10.19
C VAL A 69 6.08 -1.27 -9.06
N GLU A 70 5.17 -2.17 -8.66
CA GLU A 70 5.39 -3.14 -7.57
C GLU A 70 5.87 -2.49 -6.26
N ALA A 71 5.35 -1.30 -5.93
CA ALA A 71 5.71 -0.52 -4.74
C ALA A 71 5.01 -1.01 -3.45
N ILE A 72 4.14 -2.01 -3.55
CA ILE A 72 3.40 -2.59 -2.44
C ILE A 72 4.02 -3.94 -2.11
N GLY A 73 4.39 -4.14 -0.84
CA GLY A 73 4.85 -5.42 -0.30
C GLY A 73 3.89 -5.96 0.75
N ASN A 74 3.90 -7.27 0.97
CA ASN A 74 3.16 -7.96 2.04
C ASN A 74 4.08 -8.76 2.98
N ASP A 75 5.39 -8.48 2.95
CA ASP A 75 6.43 -9.24 3.64
C ASP A 75 7.06 -8.54 4.85
N GLY A 76 6.45 -7.49 5.41
CA GLY A 76 6.97 -6.96 6.69
C GLY A 76 6.31 -5.73 7.27
#